data_AF-A0AA43A6B8-F1
#
_entry.id   AF-A0AA43A6B8-F1
#
_cell.length_a   1.000
_cell.length_b   1.000
_cell.length_c   1.000
_cell.angle_alpha   90.00
_cell.angle_beta   90.00
_cell.angle_gamma   90.00
#
_symmetry.space_group_name_H-M   'P 1'
#
loop_
_entity.id
_entity.type
_entity.pdbx_description
1 polymer ?
#
loop_
_entity_poly.entity_id
_entity_poly.type
_entity_poly.pdbx_seq_one_letter_code
_entity_poly.pdbx_strand_id
1 'polypeptide(L)'
;FQEVEGRLPEDKERMTAPLRAFLAMPPEEQLIYMVGRRTGIFSKLEDLHDSELRNHAEKARIAHRVTLDNVDDFTLEMMKQFI
;
A
#
# COMPACT_ATOMS: atom_id res chain seq x y z
N PHE A 1 30.95 32.47 0.85
CA PHE A 1 30.43 31.10 1.04
C PHE A 1 28.95 31.21 1.28
N GLN A 2 28.15 30.70 0.34
CA GLN A 2 26.70 30.81 0.36
C GLN A 2 26.18 29.49 0.97
N GLU A 3 25.87 29.52 2.26
CA GLU A 3 25.28 28.37 2.95
C GLU A 3 23.83 28.23 2.49
N VAL A 4 23.53 27.04 1.98
CA VAL A 4 22.25 26.65 1.42
C VAL A 4 21.24 26.53 2.57
N GLU A 5 20.31 27.49 2.67
CA GLU A 5 19.11 27.35 3.50
C GLU A 5 18.21 26.26 2.90
N GLY A 6 18.46 25.01 3.31
CA GLY A 6 17.69 23.85 2.89
C GLY A 6 16.28 23.88 3.47
N ARG A 7 15.28 24.15 2.61
CA ARG A 7 13.88 23.77 2.86
C ARG A 7 13.79 22.23 2.89
N LEU A 8 13.87 21.65 4.08
CA LEU A 8 13.85 20.20 4.32
C LEU A 8 12.90 19.68 5.42
N PRO A 9 12.03 20.46 6.11
CA PRO A 9 11.01 19.87 6.97
C PRO A 9 9.77 19.39 6.19
N GLU A 10 9.27 20.20 5.26
CA GLU A 10 7.94 20.04 4.65
C GLU A 10 7.85 18.81 3.73
N ASP A 11 8.88 18.52 2.95
CA ASP A 11 8.90 17.36 2.05
C ASP A 11 9.07 16.03 2.80
N LYS A 12 9.75 16.04 3.95
CA LYS A 12 9.95 14.84 4.78
C LYS A 12 8.62 14.35 5.39
N GLU A 13 7.75 15.26 5.78
CA GLU A 13 6.42 14.94 6.29
C GLU A 13 5.52 14.36 5.19
N ARG A 14 5.53 14.98 4.00
CA ARG A 14 4.76 14.50 2.84
C ARG A 14 5.22 13.12 2.35
N MET A 15 6.52 12.83 2.39
CA MET A 15 7.07 11.53 2.01
C MET A 15 6.77 10.42 3.03
N THR A 16 6.55 10.75 4.30
CA THR A 16 6.34 9.76 5.37
C THR A 16 4.88 9.57 5.77
N ALA A 17 3.99 10.52 5.42
CA ALA A 17 2.58 10.46 5.77
C ALA A 17 1.85 9.19 5.29
N PRO A 18 2.04 8.69 4.04
CA PRO A 18 1.37 7.48 3.58
C PRO A 18 1.79 6.23 4.36
N LEU A 19 3.06 6.17 4.77
CA LEU A 19 3.58 5.05 5.56
C LEU A 19 2.96 5.03 6.97
N ARG A 20 2.87 6.19 7.63
CA ARG A 20 2.25 6.28 8.96
C ARG A 20 0.76 5.91 8.90
N ALA A 21 0.05 6.42 7.90
CA ALA A 21 -1.36 6.10 7.71
C ALA A 21 -1.56 4.60 7.50
N PHE A 22 -0.73 3.96 6.67
CA PHE A 22 -0.75 2.50 6.49
C PHE A 22 -0.47 1.73 7.80
N LEU A 23 0.60 2.09 8.52
CA LEU A 23 0.97 1.42 9.77
C LEU A 23 -0.07 1.61 10.90
N ALA A 24 -0.90 2.65 10.82
CA ALA A 24 -1.99 2.90 11.76
C ALA A 24 -3.29 2.14 11.43
N MET A 25 -3.38 1.50 10.26
CA MET A 25 -4.59 0.78 9.85
C MET A 25 -4.76 -0.54 10.61
N PRO A 26 -6.01 -1.02 10.80
CA PRO A 26 -6.26 -2.39 11.21
C PRO A 26 -5.59 -3.40 10.26
N PRO A 27 -5.11 -4.56 10.75
CA PRO A 27 -4.47 -5.57 9.91
C PRO A 27 -5.29 -5.99 8.68
N GLU A 28 -6.61 -6.11 8.82
CA GLU A 28 -7.52 -6.43 7.73
C GLU A 28 -7.53 -5.36 6.63
N GLU A 29 -7.43 -4.07 6.98
CA GLU A 29 -7.34 -3.01 5.98
C GLU A 29 -5.97 -2.98 5.30
N GLN A 30 -4.91 -3.24 6.06
CA GLN A 30 -3.57 -3.39 5.50
C GLN A 30 -3.50 -4.55 4.50
N LEU A 31 -4.17 -5.67 4.81
CA LEU A 31 -4.31 -6.83 3.92
C LEU A 31 -4.94 -6.42 2.58
N ILE A 32 -6.10 -5.75 2.60
CA ILE A 32 -6.77 -5.29 1.37
C ILE A 32 -5.86 -4.35 0.59
N TYR A 33 -5.20 -3.41 1.27
CA TYR A 33 -4.27 -2.49 0.63
C TYR A 33 -3.11 -3.21 -0.06
N MET A 34 -2.44 -4.12 0.64
CA MET A 34 -1.31 -4.88 0.10
C MET A 34 -1.73 -5.71 -1.12
N VAL A 35 -2.88 -6.39 -1.04
CA VAL A 35 -3.44 -7.12 -2.18
C VAL A 35 -3.68 -6.19 -3.35
N GLY A 36 -4.45 -5.12 -3.14
CA GLY A 36 -4.78 -4.17 -4.21
C GLY A 36 -3.55 -3.50 -4.83
N ARG A 37 -2.50 -3.21 -4.04
CA ARG A 37 -1.24 -2.66 -4.57
C ARG A 37 -0.48 -3.69 -5.42
N ARG A 38 -0.42 -4.95 -4.99
CA ARG A 38 0.33 -6.01 -5.69
C ARG A 38 -0.37 -6.52 -6.93
N THR A 39 -1.68 -6.39 -7.00
CA THR A 39 -2.47 -6.72 -8.20
C THR A 39 -2.68 -5.51 -9.13
N GLY A 40 -2.12 -4.34 -8.80
CA GLY A 40 -2.22 -3.13 -9.61
C GLY A 40 -3.57 -2.40 -9.56
N ILE A 41 -4.46 -2.78 -8.63
CA ILE A 41 -5.78 -2.16 -8.44
C ILE A 41 -5.65 -0.80 -7.75
N PHE A 42 -4.77 -0.71 -6.75
CA PHE A 42 -4.49 0.54 -6.04
C PHE A 42 -3.21 1.19 -6.54
N SER A 43 -3.26 2.49 -6.75
CA SER A 43 -2.11 3.34 -7.06
C SER A 43 -1.62 4.12 -5.84
N LYS A 44 -2.52 4.42 -4.89
CA LYS A 44 -2.25 5.20 -3.67
C LYS A 44 -3.11 4.71 -2.50
N LEU A 45 -2.80 5.18 -1.29
CA LEU A 45 -3.50 4.78 -0.08
C LEU A 45 -4.97 5.20 -0.07
N GLU A 46 -5.28 6.37 -0.65
CA GLU A 46 -6.63 6.92 -0.76
C GLU A 46 -7.60 6.03 -1.54
N ASP A 47 -7.08 5.16 -2.42
CA ASP A 47 -7.90 4.26 -3.24
C ASP A 47 -8.64 3.21 -2.39
N LEU A 48 -8.23 3.00 -1.13
CA LEU A 48 -8.97 2.19 -0.15
C LEU A 48 -10.37 2.75 0.15
N HIS A 49 -10.58 4.05 -0.04
CA HIS A 49 -11.86 4.71 0.20
C HIS A 49 -12.78 4.66 -1.02
N ASP A 50 -12.27 4.26 -2.19
CA ASP A 50 -13.10 4.00 -3.36
C ASP A 50 -13.74 2.61 -3.24
N SER A 51 -15.07 2.56 -3.16
CA SER A 51 -15.80 1.32 -2.95
C SER A 51 -15.65 0.32 -4.09
N GLU A 52 -15.52 0.79 -5.33
CA GLU A 52 -15.35 -0.08 -6.50
C GLU A 52 -13.95 -0.70 -6.51
N LEU A 53 -12.92 0.12 -6.32
CA LEU A 53 -11.54 -0.36 -6.23
C LEU A 53 -11.36 -1.32 -5.03
N ARG A 54 -11.97 -1.00 -3.89
CA ARG A 54 -11.96 -1.87 -2.71
C ARG A 54 -12.64 -3.21 -2.98
N ASN A 55 -13.77 -3.22 -3.68
CA ASN A 55 -14.45 -4.45 -4.06
C ASN A 55 -13.59 -5.30 -5.01
N HIS A 56 -12.90 -4.66 -5.97
CA HIS A 56 -11.95 -5.38 -6.83
C HIS A 56 -10.79 -5.99 -6.04
N ALA A 57 -10.22 -5.25 -5.08
CA ALA A 57 -9.16 -5.76 -4.23
C ALA A 57 -9.64 -6.93 -3.35
N GLU A 58 -10.87 -6.87 -2.83
CA GLU A 58 -11.46 -7.97 -2.05
C GLU A 58 -11.70 -9.22 -2.89
N LYS A 59 -12.20 -9.05 -4.12
CA LYS A 59 -12.34 -10.17 -5.07
C LYS A 59 -10.98 -10.81 -5.39
N ALA A 60 -9.93 -10.00 -5.57
CA ALA A 60 -8.59 -10.49 -5.79
C ALA A 60 -8.06 -11.24 -4.55
N ARG A 61 -8.29 -10.71 -3.34
CA ARG A 61 -7.93 -11.39 -2.09
C ARG A 61 -8.56 -12.77 -1.99
N ILE A 62 -9.86 -12.88 -2.30
CA ILE A 62 -10.60 -14.15 -2.31
C ILE A 62 -10.05 -15.09 -3.39
N ALA A 63 -9.82 -14.60 -4.61
CA ALA A 63 -9.31 -15.39 -5.72
C ALA A 63 -7.92 -16.01 -5.43
N HIS A 64 -7.05 -15.23 -4.79
CA HIS A 64 -5.71 -15.67 -4.38
C HIS A 64 -5.68 -16.32 -2.99
N ARG A 65 -6.82 -16.40 -2.29
CA ARG A 65 -6.94 -16.95 -0.92
C ARG A 65 -5.97 -16.31 0.07
N VAL A 66 -5.82 -14.99 -0.03
CA VAL A 66 -4.89 -14.23 0.83
C VAL A 66 -5.54 -13.97 2.19
N THR A 67 -4.81 -14.29 3.24
CA THR A 67 -5.14 -14.05 4.65
C THR A 67 -4.00 -13.29 5.31
N LEU A 68 -4.19 -12.87 6.56
CA LEU A 68 -3.12 -12.25 7.34
C LEU A 68 -1.89 -13.17 7.50
N ASP A 69 -2.10 -14.49 7.47
CA ASP A 69 -1.02 -15.46 7.69
C ASP A 69 -0.12 -15.66 6.47
N ASN A 70 -0.57 -15.33 5.26
CA ASN A 70 0.14 -15.60 4.01
C ASN A 70 0.36 -14.36 3.13
N VAL A 71 0.00 -13.17 3.64
CA VAL A 71 0.08 -11.93 2.86
C VAL A 71 1.51 -11.60 2.45
N ASP A 72 2.47 -11.84 3.33
CA ASP A 72 3.89 -11.59 3.05
C ASP A 72 4.37 -12.47 1.91
N ASP A 73 4.10 -13.78 1.96
CA ASP A 73 4.41 -14.73 0.89
C ASP A 73 3.75 -14.32 -0.42
N PHE A 74 2.45 -13.97 -0.39
CA PHE A 74 1.74 -13.47 -1.56
C PHE A 74 2.42 -12.23 -2.15
N THR A 75 2.84 -11.26 -1.33
CA THR A 75 3.51 -10.06 -1.84
C THR A 75 4.85 -10.38 -2.51
N LEU A 76 5.60 -11.33 -1.96
CA LEU A 76 6.86 -11.79 -2.52
C LEU A 76 6.66 -12.49 -3.86
N GLU A 77 5.68 -13.38 -3.97
CA GLU A 77 5.36 -14.08 -5.21
C GLU A 77 4.91 -13.12 -6.33
N MET A 78 4.06 -12.13 -5.99
CA MET A 78 3.63 -11.14 -6.97
C MET A 78 4.75 -10.26 -7.50
N MET A 79 5.80 -10.00 -6.69
CA MET A 79 6.98 -9.27 -7.16
C MET A 79 7.82 -10.08 -8.17
N LYS A 80 7.83 -11.42 -8.06
CA LYS A 80 8.59 -12.29 -8.97
C LYS A 80 7.98 -12.36 -10.38
N GLN A 81 6.67 -12.11 -10.53
CA GLN A 81 5.99 -12.20 -11.82
C GLN A 81 6.35 -11.08 -12.81
N PHE A 82 7.06 -10.04 -12.36
CA PHE A 82 7.43 -8.87 -13.18
C PHE A 82 8.95 -8.71 -13.36
N ILE A 83 9.74 -9.76 -13.10
CA ILE A 83 11.21 -9.80 -13.30
C ILE A 83 11.54 -10.72 -14.47
#